data_AF-A0A8T3QB14-F1
#
_entry.id   AF-A0A8T3QB14-F1
#
_cell.length_a   1.000
_cell.length_b   1.000
_cell.length_c   1.000
_cell.angle_alpha   90.00
_cell.angle_beta   90.00
_cell.angle_gamma   90.00
#
_symmetry.space_group_name_H-M   'P 1'
#
loop_
_entity.id
_entity.type
_entity.pdbx_description
1 polymer ?
#
loop_
_entity_poly.entity_id
_entity_poly.type
_entity_poly.pdbx_seq_one_letter_code
_entity_poly.pdbx_strand_id
1 'polypeptide(L)'
;MLNKDLLKLTSTLTIFLALFFCGNVKAVNPTTNSHITLQSIQALRIAGQLNKAKADAQQYLKDTPRDGDVILVLASINFQQGNTTEAQILARKVLTQVPTYTDARVLLIKIQIVLKEYDAAQSQLQEGLKFAPNNPDLKKLQQTLVTLKNPPQVAPVAVTTNKPMAISYKTIQTLKNNNQLAKAKQLALEQLKNYPKDWDTMLILGNIYFQENNLNDAKKAAELILQNAPKYTDARLLLIRVFAASKKYEDALQELKVGLKLDPKNQDLLKLQTTVLAQIKLPVPAVLPQLEKIYKIDQACAEELAKRAEYFYSYKQHHVAAAYAKDALALDPQNKKGKEIIANLKSASGKYAAGLNEIGYLRQDDHVSDLDQWWNSSTTYLTHHGEAADLNMLVNFAQRRGIKGTQEEVLWVPFLDKNVRMEVDMAFSNKIALFPRFASRAEGYFNIPKFIEFSVGQYYADIQRTHYSYTTYSLTKEFAKAYINFRSIRYLPEVGEASTLYILNLKGYFKNDNDHFVWVTLGTGKSPDLNDLLTVDFIVIKNDFIYLGYHFPVLNNKVAFNIGGDYQSQVFPTGRKRELMGGIFGIQARF
;
A
#
# COMPACT_ATOMS: atom_id res chain seq x y z
N MET A 1 -4.22 9.91 -20.46
CA MET A 1 -4.09 8.64 -19.70
C MET A 1 -3.18 8.75 -18.45
N LEU A 2 -2.54 9.88 -18.15
CA LEU A 2 -1.64 10.02 -16.97
C LEU A 2 -2.33 10.30 -15.61
N ASN A 3 -3.64 10.58 -15.57
CA ASN A 3 -4.25 11.25 -14.41
C ASN A 3 -4.64 10.31 -13.24
N LYS A 4 -4.93 9.03 -13.50
CA LYS A 4 -5.37 8.08 -12.45
C LYS A 4 -4.22 7.46 -11.66
N ASP A 5 -3.07 7.24 -12.30
CA ASP A 5 -1.87 6.73 -11.62
C ASP A 5 -1.21 7.82 -10.76
N LEU A 6 -1.30 9.08 -11.18
CA LEU A 6 -0.83 10.24 -10.40
C LEU A 6 -1.65 10.44 -9.12
N LEU A 7 -2.98 10.25 -9.17
CA LEU A 7 -3.88 10.34 -8.01
C LEU A 7 -3.70 9.19 -6.99
N LYS A 8 -3.23 8.01 -7.42
CA LYS A 8 -2.84 6.94 -6.48
C LYS A 8 -1.50 7.28 -5.82
N LEU A 9 -0.55 7.83 -6.59
CA LEU A 9 0.71 8.33 -6.07
C LEU A 9 0.50 9.36 -4.95
N THR A 10 -0.47 10.28 -5.09
CA THR A 10 -0.72 11.31 -4.05
C THR A 10 -1.20 10.73 -2.73
N SER A 11 -2.02 9.68 -2.73
CA SER A 11 -2.47 9.03 -1.49
C SER A 11 -1.34 8.33 -0.73
N THR A 12 -0.44 7.63 -1.44
CA THR A 12 0.76 7.02 -0.87
C THR A 12 1.80 8.07 -0.46
N LEU A 13 1.92 9.16 -1.22
CA LEU A 13 2.75 10.32 -0.89
C LEU A 13 2.24 11.05 0.36
N THR A 14 0.94 10.99 0.66
CA THR A 14 0.35 11.57 1.87
C THR A 14 0.68 10.74 3.11
N ILE A 15 0.71 9.40 3.00
CA ILE A 15 1.21 8.51 4.06
C ILE A 15 2.72 8.70 4.25
N PHE A 16 3.47 8.84 3.14
CA PHE A 16 4.88 9.18 3.16
C PHE A 16 5.11 10.51 3.88
N LEU A 17 4.39 11.59 3.54
CA LEU A 17 4.46 12.89 4.22
C LEU A 17 4.06 12.79 5.69
N ALA A 18 3.05 11.99 6.06
CA ALA A 18 2.65 11.79 7.45
C ALA A 18 3.76 11.12 8.30
N LEU A 19 4.51 10.17 7.72
CA LEU A 19 5.68 9.56 8.35
C LEU A 19 6.92 10.48 8.29
N PHE A 20 7.10 11.23 7.20
CA PHE A 20 8.16 12.23 6.99
C PHE A 20 8.05 13.38 8.01
N PHE A 21 6.83 13.80 8.36
CA PHE A 21 6.57 14.80 9.40
C PHE A 21 6.57 14.23 10.82
N CYS A 22 6.39 12.92 11.03
CA CYS A 22 6.66 12.30 12.34
C CYS A 22 8.15 12.32 12.70
N GLY A 23 9.05 12.23 11.70
CA GLY A 23 10.50 12.39 11.89
C GLY A 23 10.96 13.84 12.19
N ASN A 24 10.09 14.83 11.96
CA ASN A 24 10.30 16.22 12.36
C ASN A 24 9.77 16.55 13.76
N VAL A 25 9.39 15.53 14.53
CA VAL A 25 9.25 15.69 15.98
C VAL A 25 10.68 15.85 16.52
N LYS A 26 11.18 17.09 16.52
CA LYS A 26 12.10 17.55 17.56
C LYS A 26 11.61 16.94 18.86
N ALA A 27 12.51 16.42 19.70
CA ALA A 27 12.19 16.14 21.08
C ALA A 27 11.60 17.41 21.72
N VAL A 28 10.29 17.55 21.63
CA VAL A 28 9.51 18.60 22.24
C VAL A 28 9.47 18.18 23.69
N ASN A 29 10.13 18.97 24.53
CA ASN A 29 9.90 19.00 25.97
C ASN A 29 8.42 18.71 26.23
N PRO A 30 8.06 17.75 27.10
CA PRO A 30 6.68 17.33 27.31
C PRO A 30 5.92 18.38 28.13
N THR A 31 5.71 19.56 27.56
CA THR A 31 4.84 20.64 28.08
C THR A 31 4.52 21.62 26.95
N THR A 32 3.65 21.25 26.01
CA THR A 32 2.77 22.22 25.31
C THR A 32 1.68 21.48 24.53
N ASN A 33 0.42 21.80 24.83
CA ASN A 33 -0.79 21.31 24.19
C ASN A 33 -0.70 21.33 22.65
N SER A 34 -0.88 20.16 22.02
CA SER A 34 -1.24 20.11 20.60
C SER A 34 -2.61 20.78 20.43
N HIS A 35 -2.67 21.95 19.80
CA HIS A 35 -3.94 22.60 19.51
C HIS A 35 -4.79 21.72 18.59
N ILE A 36 -5.94 21.27 19.09
CA ILE A 36 -6.95 20.60 18.28
C ILE A 36 -7.46 21.63 17.25
N THR A 37 -7.58 21.22 15.98
CA THR A 37 -8.09 22.09 14.90
C THR A 37 -9.27 21.45 14.17
N LEU A 38 -10.14 22.27 13.57
CA LEU A 38 -11.25 21.78 12.72
C LEU A 38 -10.77 20.80 11.63
N GLN A 39 -9.63 21.08 10.99
CA GLN A 39 -9.05 20.21 9.96
C GLN A 39 -8.67 18.82 10.52
N SER A 40 -8.07 18.77 11.71
CA SER A 40 -7.72 17.51 12.37
C SER A 40 -8.96 16.68 12.71
N ILE A 41 -10.03 17.32 13.20
CA ILE A 41 -11.31 16.68 13.52
C ILE A 41 -11.96 16.12 12.24
N GLN A 42 -11.95 16.89 11.14
CA GLN A 42 -12.48 16.45 9.85
C GLN A 42 -11.69 15.27 9.27
N ALA A 43 -10.36 15.28 9.39
CA ALA A 43 -9.51 14.17 8.94
C ALA A 43 -9.83 12.88 9.70
N LEU A 44 -9.99 12.94 11.03
CA LEU A 44 -10.37 11.79 11.86
C LEU A 44 -11.76 11.25 11.49
N ARG A 45 -12.72 12.14 11.21
CA ARG A 45 -14.07 11.76 10.76
C ARG A 45 -14.04 11.03 9.41
N ILE A 46 -13.26 11.52 8.45
CA ILE A 46 -13.11 10.91 7.11
C ILE A 46 -12.40 9.55 7.22
N ALA A 47 -11.42 9.43 8.11
CA ALA A 47 -10.72 8.18 8.41
C ALA A 47 -11.58 7.14 9.16
N GLY A 48 -12.85 7.47 9.48
CA GLY A 48 -13.76 6.56 10.20
C GLY A 48 -13.49 6.45 11.69
N GLN A 49 -12.55 7.23 12.25
CA GLN A 49 -12.25 7.27 13.69
C GLN A 49 -13.26 8.15 14.44
N LEU A 50 -14.55 7.81 14.34
CA LEU A 50 -15.66 8.66 14.77
C LEU A 50 -15.64 8.98 16.29
N ASN A 51 -15.20 8.02 17.13
CA ASN A 51 -15.11 8.24 18.58
C ASN A 51 -14.04 9.28 18.94
N LYS A 52 -12.86 9.21 18.29
CA LYS A 52 -11.77 10.17 18.52
C LYS A 52 -12.13 11.54 17.94
N ALA A 53 -12.68 11.58 16.73
CA ALA A 53 -13.18 12.82 16.12
C ALA A 53 -14.23 13.51 17.02
N LYS A 54 -15.12 12.73 17.64
CA LYS A 54 -16.13 13.25 18.58
C LYS A 54 -15.49 13.85 19.84
N ALA A 55 -14.53 13.14 20.45
CA ALA A 55 -13.83 13.62 21.63
C ALA A 55 -13.04 14.91 21.34
N ASP A 56 -12.33 14.96 20.21
CA ASP A 56 -11.54 16.12 19.81
C ASP A 56 -12.46 17.32 19.49
N ALA A 57 -13.58 17.11 18.80
CA ALA A 57 -14.58 18.15 18.56
C ALA A 57 -15.18 18.70 19.85
N GLN A 58 -15.49 17.83 20.82
CA GLN A 58 -16.02 18.26 22.12
C GLN A 58 -14.97 19.03 22.93
N GLN A 59 -13.71 18.62 22.88
CA GLN A 59 -12.63 19.31 23.56
C GLN A 59 -12.35 20.69 22.93
N TYR A 60 -12.34 20.79 21.59
CA TYR A 60 -12.23 22.07 20.88
C TYR A 60 -13.35 23.05 21.27
N LEU A 61 -14.59 22.56 21.31
CA LEU A 61 -15.76 23.37 21.65
C LEU A 61 -15.83 23.80 23.12
N LYS A 62 -14.96 23.30 24.00
CA LYS A 62 -14.84 23.86 25.36
C LYS A 62 -14.27 25.28 25.32
N ASP A 63 -13.30 25.51 24.43
CA ASP A 63 -12.62 26.80 24.29
C ASP A 63 -13.36 27.72 23.31
N THR A 64 -14.08 27.15 22.33
CA THR A 64 -14.81 27.88 21.27
C THR A 64 -16.28 27.43 21.14
N PRO A 65 -17.12 27.64 22.17
CA PRO A 65 -18.46 27.03 22.26
C PRO A 65 -19.49 27.49 21.21
N ARG A 66 -19.14 28.47 20.37
CA ARG A 66 -19.98 29.05 19.31
C ARG A 66 -19.43 28.85 17.89
N ASP A 67 -18.40 28.01 17.72
CA ASP A 67 -17.87 27.66 16.40
C ASP A 67 -18.88 26.77 15.64
N GLY A 68 -19.65 27.39 14.74
CA GLY A 68 -20.71 26.73 13.97
C GLY A 68 -20.20 25.61 13.07
N ASP A 69 -18.96 25.71 12.56
CA ASP A 69 -18.36 24.72 11.66
C ASP A 69 -18.03 23.44 12.44
N VAL A 70 -17.44 23.57 13.63
CA VAL A 70 -17.12 22.42 14.48
C VAL A 70 -18.39 21.80 15.09
N ILE A 71 -19.40 22.60 15.45
CA ILE A 71 -20.71 22.07 15.88
C ILE A 71 -21.38 21.28 14.74
N LEU A 72 -21.29 21.76 13.49
CA LEU A 72 -21.83 21.06 12.32
C LEU A 72 -21.08 19.74 12.05
N VAL A 73 -19.76 19.73 12.20
CA VAL A 73 -18.96 18.51 12.11
C VAL A 73 -19.33 17.52 13.22
N LEU A 74 -19.54 17.98 14.46
CA LEU A 74 -20.00 17.15 15.57
C LEU A 74 -21.42 16.58 15.32
N ALA A 75 -22.32 17.36 14.73
CA ALA A 75 -23.64 16.89 14.29
C ALA A 75 -23.49 15.78 13.24
N SER A 76 -22.60 15.96 12.27
CA SER A 76 -22.32 14.97 11.22
C SER A 76 -21.73 13.67 11.80
N ILE A 77 -20.83 13.77 12.78
CA ILE A 77 -20.24 12.60 13.47
C ILE A 77 -21.33 11.82 14.20
N ASN A 78 -22.20 12.50 14.96
CA ASN A 78 -23.30 11.85 15.66
C ASN A 78 -24.27 11.17 14.68
N PHE A 79 -24.56 11.79 13.54
CA PHE A 79 -25.39 11.18 12.49
C PHE A 79 -24.74 9.92 11.89
N GLN A 80 -23.43 9.94 11.63
CA GLN A 80 -22.68 8.76 11.14
C GLN A 80 -22.64 7.62 12.16
N GLN A 81 -22.69 7.92 13.46
CA GLN A 81 -22.75 6.94 14.54
C GLN A 81 -24.17 6.40 14.80
N GLY A 82 -25.19 6.91 14.11
CA GLY A 82 -26.60 6.56 14.34
C GLY A 82 -27.26 7.29 15.52
N ASN A 83 -26.56 8.25 16.14
CA ASN A 83 -27.09 9.10 17.22
C ASN A 83 -27.93 10.25 16.63
N THR A 84 -29.01 9.90 15.95
CA THR A 84 -29.78 10.79 15.06
C THR A 84 -30.45 11.95 15.81
N THR A 85 -30.94 11.73 17.03
CA THR A 85 -31.57 12.78 17.86
C THR A 85 -30.55 13.85 18.28
N GLU A 86 -29.37 13.45 18.74
CA GLU A 86 -28.29 14.38 19.13
C GLU A 86 -27.78 15.17 17.92
N ALA A 87 -27.63 14.50 16.78
CA ALA A 87 -27.28 15.15 15.52
C ALA A 87 -28.31 16.23 15.13
N GLN A 88 -29.61 15.95 15.33
CA GLN A 88 -30.68 16.91 15.04
C GLN A 88 -30.58 18.15 15.93
N ILE A 89 -30.34 17.97 17.23
CA ILE A 89 -30.19 19.07 18.20
C ILE A 89 -29.01 19.96 17.81
N LEU A 90 -27.85 19.36 17.53
CA LEU A 90 -26.64 20.09 17.15
C LEU A 90 -26.80 20.85 15.83
N ALA A 91 -27.41 20.23 14.81
CA ALA A 91 -27.68 20.90 13.53
C ALA A 91 -28.66 22.09 13.70
N ARG A 92 -29.69 21.95 14.54
CA ARG A 92 -30.60 23.08 14.88
C ARG A 92 -29.86 24.19 15.61
N LYS A 93 -28.95 23.86 16.54
CA LYS A 93 -28.14 24.84 17.27
C LYS A 93 -27.33 25.74 16.33
N VAL A 94 -26.72 25.18 15.27
CA VAL A 94 -26.02 25.96 14.24
C VAL A 94 -26.98 26.92 13.53
N LEU A 95 -28.17 26.46 13.15
CA LEU A 95 -29.17 27.29 12.46
C LEU A 95 -29.82 28.36 13.35
N THR A 96 -29.85 28.17 14.67
CA THR A 96 -30.24 29.23 15.61
C THR A 96 -29.20 30.35 15.66
N GLN A 97 -27.91 30.01 15.51
CA GLN A 97 -26.83 30.99 15.49
C GLN A 97 -26.72 31.69 14.13
N VAL A 98 -26.79 30.92 13.05
CA VAL A 98 -26.67 31.40 11.66
C VAL A 98 -27.79 30.79 10.82
N PRO A 99 -28.94 31.47 10.69
CA PRO A 99 -30.08 30.96 9.91
C PRO A 99 -29.74 30.74 8.42
N THR A 100 -28.77 31.45 7.85
CA THR A 100 -28.39 31.31 6.43
C THR A 100 -27.42 30.15 6.17
N TYR A 101 -26.99 29.41 7.21
CA TYR A 101 -25.99 28.35 7.09
C TYR A 101 -26.54 27.15 6.30
N THR A 102 -26.18 27.08 5.01
CA THR A 102 -26.79 26.14 4.06
C THR A 102 -26.41 24.68 4.36
N ASP A 103 -25.15 24.38 4.70
CA ASP A 103 -24.73 22.98 4.94
C ASP A 103 -25.36 22.38 6.21
N ALA A 104 -25.54 23.20 7.26
CA ALA A 104 -26.28 22.80 8.46
C ALA A 104 -27.74 22.49 8.16
N ARG A 105 -28.36 23.26 7.25
CA ARG A 105 -29.72 23.03 6.80
C ARG A 105 -29.86 21.76 5.96
N VAL A 106 -28.91 21.52 5.05
CA VAL A 106 -28.82 20.28 4.27
C VAL A 106 -28.69 19.06 5.18
N LEU A 107 -27.83 19.13 6.21
CA LEU A 107 -27.67 18.05 7.17
C LEU A 107 -28.96 17.82 7.99
N LEU A 108 -29.62 18.89 8.46
CA LEU A 108 -30.87 18.77 9.20
C LEU A 108 -31.99 18.11 8.39
N ILE A 109 -32.13 18.45 7.11
CA ILE A 109 -33.11 17.81 6.20
C ILE A 109 -32.81 16.32 6.06
N LYS A 110 -31.54 15.93 5.88
CA LYS A 110 -31.13 14.52 5.80
C LYS A 110 -31.46 13.76 7.09
N ILE A 111 -31.21 14.37 8.25
CA ILE A 111 -31.54 13.81 9.57
C ILE A 111 -33.06 13.62 9.70
N GLN A 112 -33.87 14.63 9.34
CA GLN A 112 -35.32 14.57 9.40
C GLN A 112 -35.93 13.52 8.48
N ILE A 113 -35.35 13.31 7.29
CA ILE A 113 -35.74 12.22 6.39
C ILE A 113 -35.51 10.86 7.05
N VAL A 114 -34.37 10.66 7.73
CA VAL A 114 -34.09 9.40 8.47
C VAL A 114 -35.06 9.20 9.63
N LEU A 115 -35.44 10.29 10.33
CA LEU A 115 -36.46 10.28 11.37
C LEU A 115 -37.89 10.18 10.83
N LYS A 116 -38.08 10.15 9.50
CA LYS A 116 -39.38 10.17 8.81
C LYS A 116 -40.24 11.41 9.10
N GLU A 117 -39.61 12.49 9.54
CA GLU A 117 -40.24 13.79 9.79
C GLU A 117 -40.36 14.58 8.47
N TYR A 118 -41.10 14.05 7.50
CA TYR A 118 -41.12 14.59 6.14
C TYR A 118 -41.67 16.01 6.04
N ASP A 119 -42.63 16.39 6.89
CA ASP A 119 -43.18 17.75 6.91
C ASP A 119 -42.16 18.76 7.46
N ALA A 120 -41.42 18.39 8.49
CA ALA A 120 -40.35 19.22 9.03
C ALA A 120 -39.20 19.36 8.02
N ALA A 121 -38.84 18.27 7.33
CA ALA A 121 -37.86 18.28 6.24
C ALA A 121 -38.31 19.18 5.08
N GLN A 122 -39.59 19.15 4.72
CA GLN A 122 -40.16 20.01 3.69
C GLN A 122 -40.11 21.50 4.08
N SER A 123 -40.42 21.82 5.33
CA SER A 123 -40.31 23.20 5.85
C SER A 123 -38.86 23.70 5.81
N GLN A 124 -37.90 22.89 6.25
CA GLN A 124 -36.48 23.25 6.21
C GLN A 124 -35.95 23.40 4.77
N LEU A 125 -36.44 22.59 3.84
CA LEU A 125 -36.10 22.69 2.43
C LEU A 125 -36.62 23.99 1.80
N GLN A 126 -37.87 24.38 2.10
CA GLN A 126 -38.44 25.64 1.64
C GLN A 126 -37.62 26.84 2.13
N GLU A 127 -37.25 26.85 3.42
CA GLU A 127 -36.38 27.87 3.98
C GLU A 127 -34.99 27.87 3.33
N GLY A 128 -34.40 26.70 3.08
CA GLY A 128 -33.09 26.60 2.44
C GLY A 128 -33.07 27.14 1.03
N LEU A 129 -34.12 26.89 0.24
CA LEU A 129 -34.24 27.36 -1.13
C LEU A 129 -34.51 28.88 -1.22
N LYS A 130 -35.02 29.51 -0.15
CA LYS A 130 -35.11 30.99 -0.08
C LYS A 130 -33.73 31.64 -0.09
N PHE A 131 -32.79 31.09 0.69
CA PHE A 131 -31.44 31.64 0.82
C PHE A 131 -30.46 31.14 -0.25
N ALA A 132 -30.64 29.91 -0.75
CA ALA A 132 -29.76 29.27 -1.71
C ALA A 132 -30.54 28.53 -2.83
N PRO A 133 -31.28 29.25 -3.69
CA PRO A 133 -32.21 28.67 -4.67
C PRO A 133 -31.54 27.76 -5.73
N ASN A 134 -30.24 27.95 -5.97
CA ASN A 134 -29.46 27.16 -6.92
C ASN A 134 -28.54 26.11 -6.29
N ASN A 135 -28.63 25.88 -4.97
CA ASN A 135 -27.82 24.87 -4.31
C ASN A 135 -28.19 23.44 -4.81
N PRO A 136 -27.21 22.65 -5.31
CA PRO A 136 -27.48 21.34 -5.91
C PRO A 136 -27.96 20.29 -4.89
N ASP A 137 -27.48 20.33 -3.65
CA ASP A 137 -27.90 19.41 -2.59
C ASP A 137 -29.36 19.63 -2.21
N LEU A 138 -29.80 20.89 -2.07
CA LEU A 138 -31.19 21.23 -1.79
C LEU A 138 -32.12 20.78 -2.94
N LYS A 139 -31.76 20.98 -4.20
CA LYS A 139 -32.55 20.48 -5.36
C LYS A 139 -32.65 18.96 -5.37
N LYS A 140 -31.58 18.25 -5.04
CA LYS A 140 -31.59 16.77 -4.93
C LYS A 140 -32.49 16.30 -3.78
N LEU A 141 -32.43 16.97 -2.63
CA LEU A 141 -33.29 16.67 -1.48
C LEU A 141 -34.77 16.97 -1.78
N GLN A 142 -35.07 17.99 -2.58
CA GLN A 142 -36.42 18.26 -3.07
C GLN A 142 -37.00 17.09 -3.87
N GLN A 143 -36.25 16.57 -4.85
CA GLN A 143 -36.67 15.38 -5.61
C GLN A 143 -36.85 14.15 -4.72
N THR A 144 -35.96 13.99 -3.73
CA THR A 144 -36.01 12.88 -2.77
C THR A 144 -37.29 12.94 -1.92
N LEU A 145 -37.64 14.12 -1.39
CA LEU A 145 -38.85 14.31 -0.57
C LEU A 145 -40.13 14.12 -1.39
N VAL A 146 -40.17 14.55 -2.65
CA VAL A 146 -41.31 14.29 -3.55
C VAL A 146 -41.53 12.80 -3.75
N THR A 147 -40.45 12.05 -4.00
CA THR A 147 -40.50 10.58 -4.18
C THR A 147 -40.92 9.86 -2.89
N LEU A 148 -40.49 10.35 -1.72
CA LEU A 148 -40.83 9.74 -0.43
C LEU A 148 -42.26 10.05 0.04
N LYS A 149 -42.81 11.23 -0.28
CA LYS A 149 -44.23 11.55 -0.01
C LYS A 149 -45.20 10.87 -0.96
N ASN A 150 -44.79 10.69 -2.23
CA ASN A 150 -45.59 10.05 -3.27
C ASN A 150 -44.81 8.86 -3.86
N PRO A 151 -44.77 7.70 -3.17
CA PRO A 151 -44.19 6.51 -3.77
C PRO A 151 -44.94 6.18 -5.08
N PRO A 152 -44.24 5.90 -6.19
CA PRO A 152 -44.91 5.56 -7.44
C PRO A 152 -45.78 4.32 -7.23
N GLN A 153 -47.10 4.49 -7.39
CA GLN A 153 -48.04 3.37 -7.42
C GLN A 153 -47.76 2.54 -8.67
N VAL A 154 -47.25 1.33 -8.46
CA VAL A 154 -47.16 0.32 -9.52
C VAL A 154 -48.59 -0.15 -9.79
N ALA A 155 -49.12 0.24 -10.95
CA ALA A 155 -50.42 -0.20 -11.41
C ALA A 155 -50.46 -1.74 -11.53
N PRO A 156 -51.53 -2.42 -11.07
CA PRO A 156 -51.69 -3.84 -11.28
C PRO A 156 -52.08 -4.08 -12.75
N VAL A 157 -51.20 -4.73 -13.51
CA VAL A 157 -51.53 -5.30 -14.81
C VAL A 157 -52.32 -6.59 -14.58
N ALA A 158 -53.58 -6.60 -15.00
CA ALA A 158 -54.41 -7.80 -15.05
C ALA A 158 -53.78 -8.80 -16.05
N VAL A 159 -53.48 -10.01 -15.58
CA VAL A 159 -53.09 -11.14 -16.42
C VAL A 159 -54.20 -12.18 -16.36
N THR A 160 -54.81 -12.42 -17.51
CA THR A 160 -55.82 -13.45 -17.74
C THR A 160 -55.23 -14.85 -17.67
N THR A 161 -56.12 -15.77 -17.30
CA THR A 161 -55.90 -17.18 -16.98
C THR A 161 -55.51 -18.03 -18.19
N ASN A 162 -54.30 -18.58 -18.16
CA ASN A 162 -53.96 -19.99 -18.42
C ASN A 162 -52.43 -20.14 -18.47
N LYS A 163 -51.80 -20.63 -17.39
CA LYS A 163 -50.35 -20.90 -17.39
C LYS A 163 -50.06 -22.26 -18.04
N PRO A 164 -49.26 -22.33 -19.11
CA PRO A 164 -48.74 -23.59 -19.63
C PRO A 164 -47.79 -24.26 -18.62
N MET A 165 -47.64 -25.58 -18.72
CA MET A 165 -46.82 -26.40 -17.82
C MET A 165 -45.40 -25.84 -17.70
N ALA A 166 -44.88 -25.72 -16.47
CA ALA A 166 -43.56 -25.15 -16.21
C ALA A 166 -42.45 -25.97 -16.90
N ILE A 167 -41.58 -25.30 -17.63
CA ILE A 167 -40.36 -25.90 -18.18
C ILE A 167 -39.38 -26.08 -17.02
N SER A 168 -38.87 -27.30 -16.81
CA SER A 168 -37.90 -27.53 -15.74
C SER A 168 -36.60 -26.75 -16.00
N TYR A 169 -36.14 -25.98 -15.01
CA TYR A 169 -34.85 -25.27 -15.06
C TYR A 169 -33.68 -26.22 -15.39
N LYS A 170 -33.76 -27.50 -15.01
CA LYS A 170 -32.76 -28.53 -15.35
C LYS A 170 -32.64 -28.77 -16.85
N THR A 171 -33.76 -28.73 -17.58
CA THR A 171 -33.78 -28.86 -19.05
C THR A 171 -33.05 -27.68 -19.68
N ILE A 172 -33.31 -26.47 -19.20
CA ILE A 172 -32.69 -25.23 -19.67
C ILE A 172 -31.18 -25.24 -19.37
N GLN A 173 -30.80 -25.67 -18.15
CA GLN A 173 -29.40 -25.83 -17.75
C GLN A 173 -28.66 -26.88 -18.60
N THR A 174 -29.32 -27.99 -18.95
CA THR A 174 -28.75 -29.03 -19.81
C THR A 174 -28.47 -28.50 -21.21
N LEU A 175 -29.39 -27.72 -21.79
CA LEU A 175 -29.20 -27.06 -23.08
C LEU A 175 -28.03 -26.07 -23.05
N LYS A 176 -27.89 -25.29 -21.96
CA LYS A 176 -26.73 -24.40 -21.77
C LYS A 176 -25.42 -25.20 -21.72
N ASN A 177 -25.38 -26.29 -20.95
CA ASN A 177 -24.20 -27.14 -20.82
C ASN A 177 -23.82 -27.82 -22.14
N ASN A 178 -24.79 -28.15 -22.99
CA ASN A 178 -24.59 -28.69 -24.33
C ASN A 178 -24.27 -27.60 -25.38
N ASN A 179 -23.89 -26.40 -24.93
CA ASN A 179 -23.55 -25.24 -25.76
C ASN A 179 -24.67 -24.75 -26.70
N GLN A 180 -25.93 -25.11 -26.43
CA GLN A 180 -27.10 -24.66 -27.19
C GLN A 180 -27.65 -23.35 -26.61
N LEU A 181 -26.79 -22.33 -26.50
CA LEU A 181 -27.06 -21.07 -25.78
C LEU A 181 -28.32 -20.35 -26.28
N ALA A 182 -28.53 -20.28 -27.60
CA ALA A 182 -29.69 -19.61 -28.18
C ALA A 182 -31.02 -20.29 -27.77
N LYS A 183 -31.07 -21.63 -27.83
CA LYS A 183 -32.25 -22.41 -27.41
C LYS A 183 -32.47 -22.32 -25.90
N ALA A 184 -31.40 -22.43 -25.11
CA ALA A 184 -31.47 -22.28 -23.66
C ALA A 184 -32.00 -20.89 -23.26
N LYS A 185 -31.53 -19.83 -23.91
CA LYS A 185 -31.98 -18.45 -23.69
C LYS A 185 -33.45 -18.27 -24.07
N GLN A 186 -33.87 -18.81 -25.21
CA GLN A 186 -35.26 -18.75 -25.65
C GLN A 186 -36.20 -19.40 -24.63
N LEU A 187 -35.91 -20.63 -24.22
CA LEU A 187 -36.74 -21.34 -23.24
C LEU A 187 -36.70 -20.69 -21.85
N ALA A 188 -35.57 -20.10 -21.45
CA ALA A 188 -35.48 -19.35 -20.21
C ALA A 188 -36.38 -18.10 -20.22
N LEU A 189 -36.40 -17.35 -21.32
CA LEU A 189 -37.27 -16.18 -21.48
C LEU A 189 -38.75 -16.57 -21.48
N GLU A 190 -39.11 -17.66 -22.16
CA GLU A 190 -40.48 -18.19 -22.17
C GLU A 190 -40.94 -18.63 -20.77
N GLN A 191 -40.08 -19.36 -20.05
CA GLN A 191 -40.34 -19.79 -18.69
C GLN A 191 -40.52 -18.58 -17.75
N LEU A 192 -39.64 -17.59 -17.83
CA LEU A 192 -39.71 -16.39 -16.97
C LEU A 192 -40.90 -15.47 -17.31
N LYS A 193 -41.42 -15.51 -18.55
CA LYS A 193 -42.66 -14.81 -18.90
C LYS A 193 -43.86 -15.34 -18.11
N ASN A 194 -43.92 -16.65 -17.89
CA ASN A 194 -45.02 -17.32 -17.18
C ASN A 194 -44.73 -17.49 -15.68
N TYR A 195 -43.46 -17.56 -15.30
CA TYR A 195 -42.96 -17.81 -13.94
C TYR A 195 -41.87 -16.78 -13.58
N PRO A 196 -42.21 -15.50 -13.40
CA PRO A 196 -41.24 -14.41 -13.23
C PRO A 196 -40.41 -14.45 -11.93
N LYS A 197 -40.74 -15.37 -11.00
CA LYS A 197 -40.01 -15.60 -9.74
C LYS A 197 -39.25 -16.93 -9.72
N ASP A 198 -39.05 -17.55 -10.88
CA ASP A 198 -38.19 -18.74 -11.03
C ASP A 198 -36.71 -18.30 -11.02
N TRP A 199 -36.14 -18.22 -9.81
CA TRP A 199 -34.79 -17.70 -9.60
C TRP A 199 -33.70 -18.59 -10.21
N ASP A 200 -33.89 -19.90 -10.25
CA ASP A 200 -32.98 -20.83 -10.93
C ASP A 200 -32.93 -20.54 -12.42
N THR A 201 -34.10 -20.42 -13.08
CA THR A 201 -34.14 -20.07 -14.51
C THR A 201 -33.59 -18.67 -14.76
N MET A 202 -33.85 -17.72 -13.86
CA MET A 202 -33.29 -16.36 -13.97
C MET A 202 -31.76 -16.35 -13.84
N LEU A 203 -31.20 -17.18 -12.95
CA LEU A 203 -29.76 -17.35 -12.78
C LEU A 203 -29.13 -17.96 -14.04
N ILE A 204 -29.80 -18.95 -14.65
CA ILE A 204 -29.34 -19.55 -15.92
C ILE A 204 -29.28 -18.48 -17.01
N LEU A 205 -30.34 -17.69 -17.15
CA LEU A 205 -30.40 -16.59 -18.11
C LEU A 205 -29.32 -15.54 -17.85
N GLY A 206 -29.10 -15.17 -16.59
CA GLY A 206 -28.03 -14.25 -16.19
C GLY A 206 -26.63 -14.76 -16.55
N ASN A 207 -26.37 -16.06 -16.37
CA ASN A 207 -25.11 -16.69 -16.77
C ASN A 207 -24.94 -16.72 -18.31
N ILE A 208 -26.03 -16.94 -19.06
CA ILE A 208 -26.00 -16.86 -20.53
C ILE A 208 -25.65 -15.44 -20.97
N TYR A 209 -26.29 -14.42 -20.39
CA TYR A 209 -25.93 -13.02 -20.67
C TYR A 209 -24.47 -12.71 -20.36
N PHE A 210 -23.93 -13.25 -19.27
CA PHE A 210 -22.51 -13.09 -18.94
C PHE A 210 -21.59 -13.73 -19.99
N GLN A 211 -21.91 -14.94 -20.47
CA GLN A 211 -21.15 -15.62 -21.53
C GLN A 211 -21.21 -14.89 -22.87
N GLU A 212 -22.34 -14.23 -23.18
CA GLU A 212 -22.51 -13.36 -24.34
C GLU A 212 -21.81 -11.99 -24.18
N ASN A 213 -21.10 -11.76 -23.06
CA ASN A 213 -20.52 -10.48 -22.67
C ASN A 213 -21.54 -9.33 -22.52
N ASN A 214 -22.83 -9.67 -22.36
CA ASN A 214 -23.88 -8.72 -22.01
C ASN A 214 -23.93 -8.51 -20.49
N LEU A 215 -22.94 -7.76 -20.00
CA LEU A 215 -22.72 -7.54 -18.57
C LEU A 215 -23.89 -6.80 -17.89
N ASN A 216 -24.60 -5.94 -18.62
CA ASN A 216 -25.72 -5.17 -18.06
C ASN A 216 -26.92 -6.04 -17.72
N ASP A 217 -27.34 -6.94 -18.61
CA ASP A 217 -28.49 -7.80 -18.36
C ASP A 217 -28.14 -8.95 -17.40
N ALA A 218 -26.90 -9.45 -17.45
CA ALA A 218 -26.37 -10.36 -16.42
C ALA A 218 -26.42 -9.72 -15.03
N LYS A 219 -26.01 -8.45 -14.92
CA LYS A 219 -26.08 -7.69 -13.67
C LYS A 219 -27.51 -7.58 -13.15
N LYS A 220 -28.45 -7.14 -14.00
CA LYS A 220 -29.86 -6.98 -13.62
C LYS A 220 -30.48 -8.29 -13.13
N ALA A 221 -30.17 -9.41 -13.81
CA ALA A 221 -30.65 -10.72 -13.41
C ALA A 221 -30.15 -11.10 -12.01
N ALA A 222 -28.84 -10.95 -11.76
CA ALA A 222 -28.26 -11.23 -10.46
C ALA A 222 -28.80 -10.31 -9.35
N GLU A 223 -28.93 -9.00 -9.61
CA GLU A 223 -29.50 -8.04 -8.66
C GLU A 223 -30.96 -8.35 -8.33
N LEU A 224 -31.79 -8.71 -9.31
CA LEU A 224 -33.19 -9.05 -9.06
C LEU A 224 -33.32 -10.31 -8.18
N ILE A 225 -32.50 -11.33 -8.44
CA ILE A 225 -32.45 -12.52 -7.59
C ILE A 225 -32.04 -12.13 -6.17
N LEU A 226 -30.97 -11.34 -6.01
CA LEU A 226 -30.45 -10.98 -4.68
C LEU A 226 -31.36 -10.01 -3.90
N GLN A 227 -32.17 -9.20 -4.57
CA GLN A 227 -33.21 -8.38 -3.94
C GLN A 227 -34.29 -9.25 -3.28
N ASN A 228 -34.64 -10.38 -3.88
CA ASN A 228 -35.70 -11.27 -3.40
C ASN A 228 -35.18 -12.45 -2.57
N ALA A 229 -33.97 -12.90 -2.86
CA ALA A 229 -33.27 -14.00 -2.21
C ALA A 229 -31.82 -13.59 -1.86
N PRO A 230 -31.61 -12.78 -0.80
CA PRO A 230 -30.28 -12.26 -0.45
C PRO A 230 -29.23 -13.32 -0.11
N LYS A 231 -29.66 -14.54 0.24
CA LYS A 231 -28.77 -15.68 0.57
C LYS A 231 -28.42 -16.56 -0.63
N TYR A 232 -28.84 -16.19 -1.84
CA TYR A 232 -28.59 -16.99 -3.05
C TYR A 232 -27.14 -16.86 -3.52
N THR A 233 -26.27 -17.78 -3.08
CA THR A 233 -24.82 -17.72 -3.32
C THR A 233 -24.45 -17.68 -4.81
N ASP A 234 -25.11 -18.46 -5.66
CA ASP A 234 -24.78 -18.50 -7.10
C ASP A 234 -25.11 -17.19 -7.83
N ALA A 235 -26.20 -16.52 -7.44
CA ALA A 235 -26.53 -15.20 -7.98
C ALA A 235 -25.50 -14.15 -7.54
N ARG A 236 -24.98 -14.27 -6.31
CA ARG A 236 -23.87 -13.42 -5.83
C ARG A 236 -22.58 -13.71 -6.58
N LEU A 237 -22.25 -14.98 -6.84
CA LEU A 237 -21.11 -15.38 -7.67
C LEU A 237 -21.20 -14.76 -9.07
N LEU A 238 -22.37 -14.81 -9.70
CA LEU A 238 -22.60 -14.16 -10.99
C LEU A 238 -22.38 -12.64 -10.90
N LEU A 239 -22.92 -11.97 -9.88
CA LEU A 239 -22.74 -10.53 -9.70
C LEU A 239 -21.27 -10.15 -9.52
N ILE A 240 -20.51 -10.91 -8.73
CA ILE A 240 -19.06 -10.72 -8.53
C ILE A 240 -18.32 -10.87 -9.86
N ARG A 241 -18.62 -11.91 -10.65
CA ARG A 241 -18.01 -12.13 -11.97
C ARG A 241 -18.32 -10.98 -12.92
N VAL A 242 -19.56 -10.49 -12.93
CA VAL A 242 -19.98 -9.33 -13.73
C VAL A 242 -19.21 -8.07 -13.34
N PHE A 243 -19.07 -7.81 -12.04
CA PHE A 243 -18.28 -6.68 -11.55
C PHE A 243 -16.80 -6.81 -11.91
N ALA A 244 -16.21 -7.99 -11.75
CA ALA A 244 -14.83 -8.26 -12.12
C ALA A 244 -14.58 -8.07 -13.64
N ALA A 245 -15.47 -8.60 -14.50
CA ALA A 245 -15.40 -8.42 -15.94
C ALA A 245 -15.60 -6.95 -16.36
N SER A 246 -16.43 -6.22 -15.61
CA SER A 246 -16.64 -4.77 -15.79
C SER A 246 -15.49 -3.91 -15.23
N LYS A 247 -14.43 -4.53 -14.70
CA LYS A 247 -13.32 -3.85 -13.99
C LYS A 247 -13.76 -3.00 -12.78
N LYS A 248 -14.94 -3.31 -12.22
CA LYS A 248 -15.51 -2.69 -11.02
C LYS A 248 -15.12 -3.51 -9.81
N TYR A 249 -13.84 -3.54 -9.52
CA TYR A 249 -13.29 -4.50 -8.59
C TYR A 249 -13.63 -4.19 -7.11
N GLU A 250 -13.83 -2.91 -6.77
CA GLU A 250 -14.29 -2.50 -5.44
C GLU A 250 -15.70 -3.04 -5.16
N ASP A 251 -16.60 -2.96 -6.14
CA ASP A 251 -17.94 -3.54 -6.05
C ASP A 251 -17.86 -5.07 -5.93
N ALA A 252 -16.97 -5.72 -6.69
CA ALA A 252 -16.72 -7.15 -6.60
C ALA A 252 -16.23 -7.55 -5.19
N LEU A 253 -15.34 -6.77 -4.57
CA LEU A 253 -14.86 -7.03 -3.21
C LEU A 253 -15.96 -6.84 -2.15
N GLN A 254 -16.86 -5.87 -2.32
CA GLN A 254 -18.00 -5.70 -1.41
C GLN A 254 -18.93 -6.92 -1.46
N GLU A 255 -19.26 -7.38 -2.68
CA GLU A 255 -20.08 -8.58 -2.85
C GLU A 255 -19.40 -9.85 -2.33
N LEU A 256 -18.09 -9.98 -2.54
CA LEU A 256 -17.28 -11.07 -1.97
C LEU A 256 -17.32 -11.06 -0.44
N LYS A 257 -17.19 -9.90 0.18
CA LYS A 257 -17.30 -9.76 1.65
C LYS A 257 -18.64 -10.25 2.16
N VAL A 258 -19.74 -9.96 1.46
CA VAL A 258 -21.06 -10.44 1.84
C VAL A 258 -21.18 -11.95 1.61
N GLY A 259 -20.74 -12.45 0.45
CA GLY A 259 -20.79 -13.87 0.11
C GLY A 259 -20.02 -14.74 1.09
N LEU A 260 -18.79 -14.37 1.41
CA LEU A 260 -17.94 -15.10 2.35
C LEU A 260 -18.37 -14.95 3.81
N LYS A 261 -19.19 -13.94 4.13
CA LYS A 261 -19.86 -13.88 5.45
C LYS A 261 -20.98 -14.92 5.55
N LEU A 262 -21.66 -15.22 4.43
CA LEU A 262 -22.76 -16.19 4.38
C LEU A 262 -22.23 -17.63 4.30
N ASP A 263 -21.23 -17.86 3.46
CA ASP A 263 -20.57 -19.15 3.30
C ASP A 263 -19.04 -18.94 3.28
N PRO A 264 -18.39 -18.94 4.46
CA PRO A 264 -16.95 -18.73 4.56
C PRO A 264 -16.12 -19.81 3.86
N LYS A 265 -16.68 -20.99 3.60
CA LYS A 265 -15.95 -22.14 3.03
C LYS A 265 -16.18 -22.30 1.52
N ASN A 266 -16.89 -21.37 0.87
CA ASN A 266 -17.26 -21.48 -0.53
C ASN A 266 -16.05 -21.33 -1.46
N GLN A 267 -15.57 -22.45 -2.01
CA GLN A 267 -14.38 -22.49 -2.87
C GLN A 267 -14.44 -21.55 -4.09
N ASP A 268 -15.62 -21.31 -4.67
CA ASP A 268 -15.76 -20.43 -5.82
C ASP A 268 -15.64 -18.95 -5.45
N LEU A 269 -16.21 -18.54 -4.31
CA LEU A 269 -16.05 -17.18 -3.77
C LEU A 269 -14.59 -16.90 -3.40
N LEU A 270 -13.92 -17.87 -2.78
CA LEU A 270 -12.51 -17.79 -2.39
C LEU A 270 -11.59 -17.64 -3.61
N LYS A 271 -11.82 -18.44 -4.66
CA LYS A 271 -11.10 -18.33 -5.95
C LYS A 271 -11.31 -16.96 -6.60
N LEU A 272 -12.56 -16.49 -6.64
CA LEU A 272 -12.88 -15.17 -7.20
C LEU A 272 -12.24 -14.04 -6.38
N GLN A 273 -12.19 -14.15 -5.06
CA GLN A 273 -11.51 -13.15 -4.22
C GLN A 273 -10.06 -13.01 -4.60
N THR A 274 -9.34 -14.13 -4.75
CA THR A 274 -7.93 -14.13 -5.16
C THR A 274 -7.75 -13.51 -6.55
N THR A 275 -8.59 -13.88 -7.53
CA THR A 275 -8.57 -13.29 -8.88
C THR A 275 -8.84 -11.79 -8.86
N VAL A 276 -9.85 -11.33 -8.11
CA VAL A 276 -10.19 -9.90 -8.00
C VAL A 276 -9.05 -9.13 -7.33
N LEU A 277 -8.48 -9.64 -6.23
CA LEU A 277 -7.36 -9.02 -5.52
C LEU A 277 -6.11 -8.89 -6.39
N ALA A 278 -5.80 -9.91 -7.20
CA ALA A 278 -4.71 -9.86 -8.17
C ALA A 278 -4.93 -8.78 -9.25
N GLN A 279 -6.18 -8.54 -9.66
CA GLN A 279 -6.51 -7.53 -10.67
C GLN A 279 -6.54 -6.10 -10.14
N ILE A 280 -6.90 -5.88 -8.87
CA ILE A 280 -6.95 -4.52 -8.26
C ILE A 280 -5.56 -3.91 -8.10
N LYS A 281 -4.53 -4.76 -7.97
CA LYS A 281 -3.16 -4.33 -7.65
C LYS A 281 -3.11 -3.57 -6.30
N LEU A 282 -3.89 -4.00 -5.30
CA LEU A 282 -3.87 -3.42 -3.94
C LEU A 282 -2.54 -3.66 -3.22
N PRO A 283 -2.05 -2.70 -2.40
CA PRO A 283 -0.96 -2.91 -1.46
C PRO A 283 -0.99 -4.27 -0.78
N VAL A 284 0.13 -5.00 -0.79
CA VAL A 284 0.23 -6.33 -0.20
C VAL A 284 -0.34 -6.40 1.23
N PRO A 285 -0.04 -5.44 2.15
CA PRO A 285 -0.60 -5.44 3.50
C PRO A 285 -2.14 -5.43 3.57
N ALA A 286 -2.84 -4.85 2.59
CA ALA A 286 -4.30 -4.82 2.56
C ALA A 286 -4.93 -6.16 2.11
N VAL A 287 -4.12 -6.98 1.43
CA VAL A 287 -4.53 -8.23 0.78
C VAL A 287 -4.19 -9.44 1.66
N LEU A 288 -3.07 -9.39 2.39
CA LEU A 288 -2.60 -10.51 3.23
C LEU A 288 -3.67 -11.05 4.20
N PRO A 289 -4.40 -10.24 5.00
CA PRO A 289 -5.38 -10.79 5.94
C PRO A 289 -6.57 -11.48 5.26
N GLN A 290 -6.86 -11.12 4.00
CA GLN A 290 -7.89 -11.76 3.20
C GLN A 290 -7.37 -13.08 2.63
N LEU A 291 -6.14 -13.08 2.10
CA LEU A 291 -5.41 -14.27 1.68
C LEU A 291 -5.06 -15.22 2.83
N GLU A 292 -5.08 -14.80 4.09
CA GLU A 292 -4.91 -15.75 5.20
C GLU A 292 -6.24 -16.42 5.56
N LYS A 293 -7.34 -15.66 5.57
CA LYS A 293 -8.67 -16.16 5.95
C LYS A 293 -9.24 -17.16 4.95
N ILE A 294 -9.00 -16.94 3.65
CA ILE A 294 -9.47 -17.84 2.60
C ILE A 294 -8.87 -19.25 2.77
N TYR A 295 -7.64 -19.35 3.28
CA TYR A 295 -6.79 -20.54 3.12
C TYR A 295 -6.55 -21.27 4.45
N LYS A 296 -7.10 -20.78 5.58
CA LYS A 296 -7.22 -21.54 6.84
C LYS A 296 -8.31 -22.62 6.77
N ILE A 297 -9.05 -22.67 5.68
CA ILE A 297 -10.19 -23.56 5.47
C ILE A 297 -9.78 -24.55 4.35
N ASP A 298 -9.37 -25.73 4.79
CA ASP A 298 -8.84 -26.87 4.03
C ASP A 298 -7.40 -26.78 3.50
N GLN A 299 -6.66 -27.87 3.76
CA GLN A 299 -5.35 -28.25 3.24
C GLN A 299 -5.00 -27.51 1.95
N ALA A 300 -4.03 -26.59 2.01
CA ALA A 300 -3.56 -25.84 0.85
C ALA A 300 -3.22 -26.83 -0.28
N CYS A 301 -3.99 -26.83 -1.36
CA CYS A 301 -3.67 -27.62 -2.54
C CYS A 301 -2.67 -26.85 -3.43
N ALA A 302 -1.93 -27.55 -4.27
CA ALA A 302 -0.87 -26.96 -5.08
C ALA A 302 -1.31 -25.72 -5.90
N GLU A 303 -2.52 -25.77 -6.45
CA GLU A 303 -3.08 -24.69 -7.28
C GLU A 303 -3.27 -23.37 -6.49
N GLU A 304 -3.55 -23.50 -5.20
CA GLU A 304 -3.83 -22.41 -4.29
C GLU A 304 -2.51 -21.70 -3.88
N LEU A 305 -1.45 -22.47 -3.61
CA LEU A 305 -0.09 -21.96 -3.40
C LEU A 305 0.49 -21.31 -4.67
N ALA A 306 0.21 -21.88 -5.84
CA ALA A 306 0.66 -21.31 -7.11
C ALA A 306 0.04 -19.94 -7.41
N LYS A 307 -1.22 -19.71 -6.99
CA LYS A 307 -1.85 -18.38 -7.09
C LYS A 307 -1.25 -17.36 -6.13
N ARG A 308 -0.88 -17.77 -4.90
CA ARG A 308 -0.12 -16.91 -3.99
C ARG A 308 1.22 -16.52 -4.60
N ALA A 309 1.93 -17.50 -5.15
CA ALA A 309 3.16 -17.24 -5.87
C ALA A 309 2.97 -16.24 -7.01
N GLU A 310 1.92 -16.39 -7.82
CA GLU A 310 1.58 -15.46 -8.91
C GLU A 310 1.28 -14.05 -8.38
N TYR A 311 0.53 -13.96 -7.28
CA TYR A 311 0.25 -12.70 -6.61
C TYR A 311 1.57 -12.02 -6.23
N PHE A 312 2.40 -12.64 -5.39
CA PHE A 312 3.68 -12.05 -4.96
C PHE A 312 4.63 -11.74 -6.12
N TYR A 313 4.63 -12.59 -7.15
CA TYR A 313 5.40 -12.37 -8.39
C TYR A 313 4.96 -11.08 -9.09
N SER A 314 3.65 -10.80 -9.16
CA SER A 314 3.11 -9.59 -9.79
C SER A 314 3.45 -8.29 -9.03
N TYR A 315 3.76 -8.38 -7.73
CA TYR A 315 4.23 -7.25 -6.90
C TYR A 315 5.76 -7.19 -6.79
N LYS A 316 6.48 -8.00 -7.57
CA LYS A 316 7.95 -8.09 -7.56
C LYS A 316 8.55 -8.56 -6.23
N GLN A 317 7.76 -9.24 -5.39
CA GLN A 317 8.25 -9.91 -4.19
C GLN A 317 8.78 -11.30 -4.55
N HIS A 318 9.93 -11.31 -5.23
CA HIS A 318 10.44 -12.49 -5.92
C HIS A 318 10.84 -13.66 -4.98
N HIS A 319 11.39 -13.39 -3.79
CA HIS A 319 11.73 -14.42 -2.80
C HIS A 319 10.48 -15.13 -2.28
N VAL A 320 9.49 -14.37 -1.81
CA VAL A 320 8.19 -14.88 -1.34
C VAL A 320 7.46 -15.63 -2.43
N ALA A 321 7.45 -15.09 -3.65
CA ALA A 321 6.85 -15.76 -4.81
C ALA A 321 7.52 -17.12 -5.10
N ALA A 322 8.86 -17.19 -5.03
CA ALA A 322 9.59 -18.45 -5.21
C ALA A 322 9.28 -19.46 -4.11
N ALA A 323 9.18 -19.04 -2.85
CA ALA A 323 8.81 -19.92 -1.73
C ALA A 323 7.45 -20.57 -1.98
N TYR A 324 6.42 -19.78 -2.26
CA TYR A 324 5.08 -20.29 -2.58
C TYR A 324 5.05 -21.19 -3.82
N ALA A 325 5.80 -20.84 -4.86
CA ALA A 325 5.85 -21.66 -6.07
C ALA A 325 6.53 -23.01 -5.81
N LYS A 326 7.56 -23.06 -4.96
CA LYS A 326 8.20 -24.31 -4.53
C LYS A 326 7.25 -25.16 -3.71
N ASP A 327 6.55 -24.57 -2.76
CA ASP A 327 5.58 -25.28 -1.93
C ASP A 327 4.44 -25.86 -2.80
N ALA A 328 3.99 -25.11 -3.81
CA ALA A 328 3.03 -25.60 -4.80
C ALA A 328 3.56 -26.83 -5.56
N LEU A 329 4.82 -26.78 -6.02
CA LEU A 329 5.46 -27.87 -6.75
C LEU A 329 5.79 -29.09 -5.87
N ALA A 330 5.97 -28.90 -4.56
CA ALA A 330 6.13 -29.99 -3.62
C ALA A 330 4.84 -30.81 -3.47
N LEU A 331 3.68 -30.16 -3.57
CA LEU A 331 2.36 -30.82 -3.53
C LEU A 331 1.93 -31.39 -4.88
N ASP A 332 2.18 -30.66 -5.98
CA ASP A 332 1.94 -31.11 -7.35
C ASP A 332 3.15 -30.76 -8.24
N PRO A 333 4.06 -31.72 -8.48
CA PRO A 333 5.21 -31.53 -9.36
C PRO A 333 4.85 -31.21 -10.82
N GLN A 334 3.59 -31.33 -11.25
CA GLN A 334 3.11 -30.96 -12.57
C GLN A 334 2.39 -29.61 -12.62
N ASN A 335 2.30 -28.89 -11.50
CA ASN A 335 1.65 -27.59 -11.46
C ASN A 335 2.31 -26.62 -12.45
N LYS A 336 1.58 -26.27 -13.52
CA LYS A 336 2.10 -25.45 -14.63
C LYS A 336 2.55 -24.08 -14.15
N LYS A 337 1.77 -23.46 -13.26
CA LYS A 337 2.01 -22.09 -12.82
C LYS A 337 3.22 -21.98 -11.89
N GLY A 338 3.36 -22.92 -10.96
CA GLY A 338 4.56 -23.04 -10.11
C GLY A 338 5.84 -23.19 -10.95
N LYS A 339 5.82 -24.06 -11.98
CA LYS A 339 6.96 -24.23 -12.91
C LYS A 339 7.30 -22.95 -13.65
N GLU A 340 6.29 -22.28 -14.20
CA GLU A 340 6.45 -21.01 -14.93
C GLU A 340 7.14 -19.94 -14.05
N ILE A 341 6.65 -19.74 -12.83
CA ILE A 341 7.19 -18.73 -11.90
C ILE A 341 8.64 -19.05 -11.53
N ILE A 342 8.95 -20.29 -11.17
CA ILE A 342 10.32 -20.67 -10.82
C ILE A 342 11.27 -20.54 -12.02
N ALA A 343 10.84 -20.92 -13.22
CA ALA A 343 11.64 -20.77 -14.43
C ALA A 343 11.94 -19.29 -14.72
N ASN A 344 10.92 -18.43 -14.66
CA ASN A 344 11.08 -16.99 -14.86
C ASN A 344 12.01 -16.37 -13.81
N LEU A 345 11.83 -16.72 -12.54
CA LEU A 345 12.66 -16.21 -11.44
C LEU A 345 14.11 -16.66 -11.58
N LYS A 346 14.37 -17.94 -11.87
CA LYS A 346 15.74 -18.43 -12.11
C LYS A 346 16.39 -17.79 -13.33
N SER A 347 15.62 -17.51 -14.38
CA SER A 347 16.13 -16.80 -15.56
C SER A 347 16.45 -15.33 -15.29
N ALA A 348 15.81 -14.71 -14.29
CA ALA A 348 16.10 -13.35 -13.87
C ALA A 348 17.28 -13.32 -12.88
N SER A 349 17.26 -14.19 -11.88
CA SER A 349 18.39 -14.46 -10.98
C SER A 349 18.14 -15.69 -10.12
N GLY A 350 19.15 -16.55 -9.98
CA GLY A 350 19.07 -17.74 -9.14
C GLY A 350 18.81 -17.43 -7.66
N LYS A 351 19.18 -16.24 -7.17
CA LYS A 351 19.06 -15.86 -5.75
C LYS A 351 17.62 -15.89 -5.24
N TYR A 352 16.64 -15.55 -6.07
CA TYR A 352 15.23 -15.53 -5.66
C TYR A 352 14.73 -16.91 -5.28
N ALA A 353 15.29 -17.95 -5.90
CA ALA A 353 14.99 -19.34 -5.60
C ALA A 353 15.94 -19.93 -4.55
N ALA A 354 16.80 -19.16 -3.89
CA ALA A 354 17.74 -19.69 -2.90
C ALA A 354 17.10 -19.88 -1.51
N GLY A 355 16.18 -19.01 -1.13
CA GLY A 355 15.58 -19.01 0.21
C GLY A 355 14.84 -17.73 0.55
N LEU A 356 14.24 -17.69 1.74
CA LEU A 356 13.66 -16.47 2.32
C LEU A 356 14.63 -15.78 3.28
N ASN A 357 15.69 -16.45 3.70
CA ASN A 357 16.64 -15.89 4.65
C ASN A 357 18.01 -15.76 4.00
N GLU A 358 18.73 -14.71 4.39
CA GLU A 358 20.12 -14.50 4.02
C GLU A 358 20.91 -14.09 5.26
N ILE A 359 22.07 -14.72 5.48
CA ILE A 359 23.04 -14.28 6.48
C ILE A 359 24.33 -13.92 5.77
N GLY A 360 24.93 -12.79 6.14
CA GLY A 360 26.18 -12.36 5.52
C GLY A 360 27.15 -11.70 6.49
N TYR A 361 28.41 -11.70 6.08
CA TYR A 361 29.51 -11.03 6.72
C TYR A 361 30.28 -10.25 5.66
N LEU A 362 30.46 -8.96 5.89
CA LEU A 362 31.26 -8.06 5.06
C LEU A 362 32.35 -7.46 5.93
N ARG A 363 33.58 -7.40 5.43
CA ARG A 363 34.73 -6.78 6.09
C ARG A 363 35.42 -5.83 5.13
N GLN A 364 35.85 -4.69 5.66
CA GLN A 364 36.69 -3.73 4.97
C GLN A 364 37.91 -3.41 5.84
N ASP A 365 39.08 -3.34 5.22
CA ASP A 365 40.33 -2.96 5.85
C ASP A 365 40.99 -1.88 5.00
N ASP A 366 41.20 -0.70 5.58
CA ASP A 366 41.76 0.48 4.91
C ASP A 366 43.04 0.92 5.59
N HIS A 367 44.12 1.12 4.82
CA HIS A 367 45.31 1.83 5.31
C HIS A 367 45.08 3.34 5.18
N VAL A 368 45.35 4.07 6.25
CA VAL A 368 45.12 5.52 6.35
C VAL A 368 46.45 6.27 6.37
N SER A 369 46.70 7.05 5.32
CA SER A 369 48.04 7.58 5.04
C SER A 369 48.54 8.66 6.01
N ASP A 370 47.66 9.53 6.53
CA ASP A 370 48.06 10.63 7.42
C ASP A 370 48.38 10.16 8.85
N LEU A 371 47.90 8.98 9.24
CA LEU A 371 48.09 8.39 10.57
C LEU A 371 48.99 7.16 10.54
N ASP A 372 49.31 6.64 9.35
CA ASP A 372 49.98 5.36 9.12
C ASP A 372 49.35 4.22 9.94
N GLN A 373 48.02 4.08 9.82
CA GLN A 373 47.23 3.12 10.59
C GLN A 373 46.25 2.34 9.72
N TRP A 374 46.01 1.09 10.10
CA TRP A 374 44.93 0.29 9.55
C TRP A 374 43.65 0.55 10.32
N TRP A 375 42.60 0.92 9.58
CA TRP A 375 41.23 0.96 10.07
C TRP A 375 40.50 -0.25 9.53
N ASN A 376 39.65 -0.84 10.35
CA ASN A 376 38.82 -1.96 9.92
C ASN A 376 37.37 -1.73 10.29
N SER A 377 36.49 -2.26 9.46
CA SER A 377 35.07 -2.31 9.72
C SER A 377 34.53 -3.66 9.27
N SER A 378 33.46 -4.10 9.90
CA SER A 378 32.73 -5.27 9.42
C SER A 378 31.25 -5.18 9.75
N THR A 379 30.42 -5.72 8.88
CA THR A 379 28.98 -5.81 9.05
C THR A 379 28.58 -7.28 8.99
N THR A 380 27.96 -7.78 10.05
CA THR A 380 27.23 -9.05 10.03
C THR A 380 25.76 -8.74 9.90
N TYR A 381 25.05 -9.39 8.99
CA TYR A 381 23.63 -9.15 8.81
C TYR A 381 22.82 -10.44 8.67
N LEU A 382 21.55 -10.35 9.07
CA LEU A 382 20.51 -11.35 8.80
C LEU A 382 19.33 -10.65 8.14
N THR A 383 18.97 -11.11 6.95
CA THR A 383 17.81 -10.66 6.18
C THR A 383 16.74 -11.74 6.20
N HIS A 384 15.49 -11.33 6.43
CA HIS A 384 14.31 -12.15 6.22
C HIS A 384 13.39 -11.48 5.20
N HIS A 385 13.06 -12.21 4.13
CA HIS A 385 12.12 -11.81 3.11
C HIS A 385 10.70 -12.25 3.49
N GLY A 386 9.95 -11.33 4.09
CA GLY A 386 8.58 -11.57 4.53
C GLY A 386 7.54 -11.14 3.49
N GLU A 387 6.28 -11.47 3.75
CA GLU A 387 5.16 -11.09 2.86
C GLU A 387 4.81 -9.59 2.93
N ALA A 388 4.93 -9.02 4.14
CA ALA A 388 4.56 -7.63 4.42
C ALA A 388 5.76 -6.67 4.34
N ALA A 389 6.96 -7.17 4.61
CA ALA A 389 8.19 -6.40 4.61
C ALA A 389 9.42 -7.32 4.51
N ASP A 390 10.51 -6.79 3.98
CA ASP A 390 11.84 -7.34 4.28
C ASP A 390 12.33 -6.75 5.60
N LEU A 391 13.02 -7.57 6.40
CA LEU A 391 13.65 -7.15 7.64
C LEU A 391 15.13 -7.50 7.58
N ASN A 392 15.99 -6.52 7.83
CA ASN A 392 17.43 -6.70 7.93
C ASN A 392 17.87 -6.29 9.33
N MET A 393 18.52 -7.21 10.04
CA MET A 393 19.19 -6.93 11.30
C MET A 393 20.69 -6.92 11.04
N LEU A 394 21.38 -5.86 11.43
CA LEU A 394 22.80 -5.69 11.20
C LEU A 394 23.54 -5.41 12.51
N VAL A 395 24.74 -5.96 12.62
CA VAL A 395 25.72 -5.63 13.64
C VAL A 395 26.95 -5.11 12.92
N ASN A 396 27.15 -3.80 13.00
CA ASN A 396 28.32 -3.13 12.48
C ASN A 396 29.40 -3.12 13.58
N PHE A 397 30.64 -3.34 13.18
CA PHE A 397 31.83 -3.20 14.00
C PHE A 397 32.80 -2.26 13.31
N ALA A 398 33.49 -1.43 14.09
CA ALA A 398 34.57 -0.60 13.58
C ALA A 398 35.72 -0.54 14.59
N GLN A 399 36.93 -0.41 14.06
CA GLN A 399 38.14 -0.10 14.81
C GLN A 399 38.93 1.00 14.12
N ARG A 400 39.14 2.11 14.82
CA ARG A 400 39.93 3.26 14.34
C ARG A 400 40.67 3.88 15.52
N ARG A 401 41.95 4.26 15.33
CA ARG A 401 42.78 4.93 16.36
C ARG A 401 42.80 4.21 17.73
N GLY A 402 42.83 2.88 17.72
CA GLY A 402 42.81 2.06 18.95
C GLY A 402 41.44 1.96 19.65
N ILE A 403 40.42 2.66 19.15
CA ILE A 403 39.04 2.57 19.65
C ILE A 403 38.32 1.47 18.88
N LYS A 404 37.57 0.64 19.60
CA LYS A 404 36.69 -0.41 19.04
C LYS A 404 35.26 -0.15 19.47
N GLY A 405 34.31 -0.45 18.60
CA GLY A 405 32.90 -0.28 18.89
C GLY A 405 32.01 -1.05 17.94
N THR A 406 30.77 -1.21 18.37
CA THR A 406 29.71 -1.83 17.60
C THR A 406 28.50 -0.92 17.49
N GLN A 407 27.69 -1.17 16.47
CA GLN A 407 26.39 -0.55 16.28
C GLN A 407 25.40 -1.64 15.88
N GLU A 408 24.25 -1.65 16.54
CA GLU A 408 23.12 -2.51 16.19
C GLU A 408 22.19 -1.70 15.31
N GLU A 409 21.75 -2.27 14.19
CA GLU A 409 20.94 -1.59 13.19
C GLU A 409 19.80 -2.50 12.73
N VAL A 410 18.63 -1.92 12.53
CA VAL A 410 17.44 -2.59 12.01
C VAL A 410 16.88 -1.80 10.85
N LEU A 411 16.98 -2.38 9.65
CA LEU A 411 16.40 -1.87 8.43
C LEU A 411 15.12 -2.64 8.10
N TRP A 412 14.00 -1.94 8.17
CA TRP A 412 12.67 -2.41 7.81
C TRP A 412 12.26 -1.86 6.44
N VAL A 413 11.87 -2.75 5.52
CA VAL A 413 11.51 -2.41 4.14
C VAL A 413 10.06 -2.85 3.87
N PRO A 414 9.05 -2.06 4.25
CA PRO A 414 7.66 -2.42 4.01
C PRO A 414 7.29 -2.38 2.54
N PHE A 415 6.47 -3.35 2.13
CA PHE A 415 5.89 -3.37 0.79
C PHE A 415 4.60 -2.55 0.75
N LEU A 416 4.69 -1.32 0.25
CA LEU A 416 3.55 -0.40 0.17
C LEU A 416 2.77 -0.56 -1.13
N ASP A 417 3.44 -0.53 -2.28
CA ASP A 417 2.85 -0.71 -3.60
C ASP A 417 3.89 -1.33 -4.54
N LYS A 418 3.46 -1.95 -5.65
CA LYS A 418 4.37 -2.49 -6.67
C LYS A 418 5.36 -1.47 -7.27
N ASN A 419 5.05 -0.18 -7.14
CA ASN A 419 5.86 0.93 -7.65
C ASN A 419 6.42 1.82 -6.53
N VAL A 420 6.07 1.57 -5.25
CA VAL A 420 6.54 2.39 -4.12
C VAL A 420 7.10 1.48 -3.04
N ARG A 421 8.38 1.67 -2.77
CA ARG A 421 9.09 1.01 -1.67
C ARG A 421 9.50 2.06 -0.66
N MET A 422 9.52 1.69 0.62
CA MET A 422 10.05 2.53 1.68
C MET A 422 11.10 1.74 2.43
N GLU A 423 12.14 2.43 2.87
CA GLU A 423 13.16 1.94 3.79
C GLU A 423 13.07 2.78 5.06
N VAL A 424 13.03 2.11 6.21
CA VAL A 424 13.14 2.74 7.53
C VAL A 424 14.24 2.03 8.27
N ASP A 425 15.22 2.80 8.70
CA ASP A 425 16.40 2.30 9.39
C ASP A 425 16.52 2.97 10.76
N MET A 426 16.95 2.20 11.75
CA MET A 426 17.30 2.68 13.08
C MET A 426 18.56 2.00 13.56
N ALA A 427 19.50 2.78 14.07
CA ALA A 427 20.78 2.28 14.55
C ALA A 427 21.15 2.85 15.92
N PHE A 428 21.77 2.04 16.76
CA PHE A 428 22.13 2.36 18.14
C PHE A 428 23.57 1.97 18.43
N SER A 429 24.30 2.84 19.13
CA SER A 429 25.65 2.53 19.59
C SER A 429 25.95 3.18 20.94
N ASN A 430 26.85 2.54 21.69
CA ASN A 430 27.45 3.09 22.89
C ASN A 430 28.87 3.65 22.66
N LYS A 431 29.36 3.69 21.41
CA LYS A 431 30.69 4.20 21.03
C LYS A 431 30.61 5.37 20.05
N ILE A 432 30.35 6.55 20.59
CA ILE A 432 30.14 7.81 19.85
C ILE A 432 31.34 8.23 18.98
N ALA A 433 32.55 7.79 19.32
CA ALA A 433 33.75 8.04 18.52
C ALA A 433 33.76 7.29 17.16
N LEU A 434 32.88 6.29 16.98
CA LEU A 434 32.82 5.45 15.79
C LEU A 434 31.43 5.46 15.13
N PHE A 435 30.37 5.50 15.93
CA PHE A 435 28.99 5.44 15.47
C PHE A 435 28.13 6.44 16.24
N PRO A 436 27.08 7.04 15.64
CA PRO A 436 26.13 7.88 16.37
C PRO A 436 25.50 7.11 17.54
N ARG A 437 25.14 7.82 18.62
CA ARG A 437 24.43 7.22 19.75
C ARG A 437 23.10 6.63 19.29
N PHE A 438 22.41 7.39 18.45
CA PHE A 438 21.22 6.99 17.74
C PHE A 438 21.28 7.56 16.33
N ALA A 439 20.88 6.76 15.34
CA ALA A 439 20.64 7.22 13.99
C ALA A 439 19.33 6.65 13.46
N SER A 440 18.71 7.39 12.55
CA SER A 440 17.53 6.92 11.83
C SER A 440 17.54 7.42 10.39
N ARG A 441 17.09 6.57 9.47
CA ARG A 441 16.88 6.92 8.06
C ARG A 441 15.46 6.57 7.64
N ALA A 442 14.86 7.41 6.81
CA ALA A 442 13.67 7.05 6.06
C ALA A 442 13.87 7.45 4.60
N GLU A 443 13.67 6.51 3.67
CA GLU A 443 13.81 6.77 2.24
C GLU A 443 12.68 6.13 1.45
N GLY A 444 12.00 6.92 0.62
CA GLY A 444 10.96 6.46 -0.30
C GLY A 444 11.52 6.33 -1.70
N TYR A 445 11.25 5.20 -2.35
CA TYR A 445 11.63 4.89 -3.72
C TYR A 445 10.38 4.77 -4.59
N PHE A 446 10.36 5.49 -5.70
CA PHE A 446 9.23 5.63 -6.60
C PHE A 446 9.62 5.16 -8.00
N ASN A 447 9.12 4.00 -8.39
CA ASN A 447 9.38 3.41 -9.69
C ASN A 447 8.36 3.93 -10.71
N ILE A 448 8.81 4.79 -11.62
CA ILE A 448 7.99 5.30 -12.71
C ILE A 448 8.13 4.34 -13.90
N PRO A 449 7.05 3.63 -14.31
CA PRO A 449 7.13 2.63 -15.37
C PRO A 449 7.78 3.17 -16.64
N LYS A 450 8.76 2.43 -17.18
CA LYS A 450 9.53 2.72 -18.41
C LYS A 450 10.53 3.90 -18.31
N PHE A 451 10.55 4.67 -17.23
CA PHE A 451 11.42 5.85 -17.12
C PHE A 451 12.60 5.60 -16.16
N ILE A 452 12.53 6.09 -14.93
CA ILE A 452 13.60 6.10 -13.93
C ILE A 452 12.93 5.86 -12.57
N GLU A 453 13.59 5.12 -11.68
CA GLU A 453 13.22 5.09 -10.26
C GLU A 453 13.86 6.30 -9.56
N PHE A 454 13.07 7.11 -8.90
CA PHE A 454 13.55 8.23 -8.09
C PHE A 454 13.41 7.91 -6.61
N SER A 455 14.37 8.31 -5.79
CA SER A 455 14.24 8.26 -4.34
C SER A 455 14.45 9.61 -3.68
N VAL A 456 13.78 9.78 -2.55
CA VAL A 456 14.03 10.88 -1.60
C VAL A 456 14.06 10.32 -0.20
N GLY A 457 15.07 10.71 0.56
CA GLY A 457 15.25 10.23 1.92
C GLY A 457 15.83 11.29 2.84
N GLN A 458 15.63 11.06 4.13
CA GLN A 458 16.15 11.86 5.22
C GLN A 458 16.87 10.94 6.21
N TYR A 459 17.97 11.44 6.74
CA TYR A 459 18.72 10.82 7.81
C TYR A 459 18.92 11.81 8.95
N TYR A 460 18.94 11.29 10.16
CA TYR A 460 19.24 12.01 11.39
C TYR A 460 20.18 11.17 12.24
N ALA A 461 21.20 11.81 12.82
CA ALA A 461 22.13 11.18 13.75
C ALA A 461 22.38 12.10 14.95
N ASP A 462 22.20 11.52 16.14
CA ASP A 462 22.52 12.14 17.41
C ASP A 462 23.93 11.72 17.87
N ILE A 463 24.77 12.72 18.11
CA ILE A 463 26.18 12.58 18.52
C ILE A 463 26.38 13.35 19.83
N GLN A 464 25.63 12.95 20.86
CA GLN A 464 25.74 13.38 22.26
C GLN A 464 25.64 14.89 22.54
N ARG A 465 26.62 15.69 22.13
CA ARG A 465 26.66 17.15 22.29
C ARG A 465 26.23 17.90 21.03
N THR A 466 25.90 17.18 19.98
CA THR A 466 25.53 17.73 18.68
C THR A 466 24.73 16.71 17.87
N HIS A 467 24.21 17.12 16.71
CA HIS A 467 23.57 16.24 15.75
C HIS A 467 23.87 16.68 14.32
N TYR A 468 23.74 15.75 13.38
CA TYR A 468 23.67 16.12 11.97
C TYR A 468 22.56 15.37 11.28
N SER A 469 22.13 15.93 10.15
CA SER A 469 21.14 15.32 9.28
C SER A 469 21.62 15.36 7.84
N TYR A 470 21.05 14.53 6.99
CA TYR A 470 21.19 14.73 5.56
C TYR A 470 19.91 14.42 4.82
N THR A 471 19.69 15.13 3.73
CA THR A 471 18.66 14.79 2.74
C THR A 471 19.35 14.15 1.55
N THR A 472 18.79 13.07 1.03
CA THR A 472 19.31 12.38 -0.15
C THR A 472 18.27 12.28 -1.25
N TYR A 473 18.74 12.39 -2.49
CA TYR A 473 17.96 12.19 -3.69
C TYR A 473 18.70 11.21 -4.59
N SER A 474 17.99 10.31 -5.25
CA SER A 474 18.62 9.45 -6.25
C SER A 474 17.77 9.25 -7.49
N LEU A 475 18.45 8.99 -8.60
CA LEU A 475 17.87 8.61 -9.88
C LEU A 475 18.51 7.29 -10.33
N THR A 476 17.68 6.29 -10.55
CA THR A 476 18.11 4.92 -10.87
C THR A 476 17.51 4.46 -12.18
N LYS A 477 18.34 3.93 -13.07
CA LYS A 477 17.92 3.23 -14.27
C LYS A 477 18.51 1.82 -14.28
N GLU A 478 17.61 0.83 -14.32
CA GLU A 478 17.98 -0.56 -14.50
C GLU A 478 17.75 -1.00 -15.95
N PHE A 479 18.78 -1.62 -16.53
CA PHE A 479 18.79 -2.23 -17.84
C PHE A 479 18.95 -3.74 -17.68
N ALA A 480 18.71 -4.50 -18.75
CA ALA A 480 18.84 -5.96 -18.71
C ALA A 480 20.23 -6.47 -18.30
N LYS A 481 21.30 -5.68 -18.53
CA LYS A 481 22.70 -6.05 -18.23
C LYS A 481 23.46 -5.00 -17.42
N ALA A 482 22.79 -3.93 -17.00
CA ALA A 482 23.46 -2.85 -16.31
C ALA A 482 22.52 -2.14 -15.33
N TYR A 483 23.10 -1.56 -14.30
CA TYR A 483 22.42 -0.71 -13.34
C TYR A 483 23.20 0.59 -13.21
N ILE A 484 22.48 1.72 -13.27
CA ILE A 484 23.07 3.05 -13.11
C ILE A 484 22.24 3.79 -12.06
N ASN A 485 22.90 4.27 -11.01
CA ASN A 485 22.28 5.10 -9.98
C ASN A 485 23.15 6.33 -9.73
N PHE A 486 22.53 7.50 -9.84
CA PHE A 486 23.12 8.76 -9.42
C PHE A 486 22.45 9.21 -8.13
N ARG A 487 23.25 9.58 -7.13
CA ARG A 487 22.78 10.00 -5.80
C ARG A 487 23.44 11.32 -5.40
N SER A 488 22.64 12.21 -4.83
CA SER A 488 23.08 13.42 -4.15
C SER A 488 22.77 13.30 -2.67
N ILE A 489 23.72 13.67 -1.81
CA ILE A 489 23.56 13.69 -0.36
C ILE A 489 23.91 15.10 0.12
N ARG A 490 22.94 15.80 0.68
CA ARG A 490 23.10 17.14 1.26
C ARG A 490 23.14 17.03 2.77
N TYR A 491 24.33 17.22 3.35
CA TYR A 491 24.54 17.23 4.80
C TYR A 491 24.18 18.59 5.39
N LEU A 492 23.55 18.54 6.55
CA LEU A 492 23.07 19.67 7.35
C LEU A 492 23.53 19.43 8.80
N PRO A 493 24.72 19.91 9.18
CA PRO A 493 25.19 19.89 10.57
C PRO A 493 24.41 20.89 11.45
N GLU A 494 24.59 20.80 12.77
CA GLU A 494 23.93 21.72 13.70
C GLU A 494 24.49 23.15 13.63
N VAL A 495 25.82 23.30 13.50
CA VAL A 495 26.50 24.62 13.62
C VAL A 495 27.23 25.06 12.35
N GLY A 496 27.81 24.14 11.56
CA GLY A 496 28.68 24.52 10.44
C GLY A 496 28.04 24.53 9.06
N GLU A 497 28.90 24.52 8.05
CA GLU A 497 28.48 24.64 6.67
C GLU A 497 27.81 23.37 6.14
N ALA A 498 26.68 23.56 5.49
CA ALA A 498 26.05 22.50 4.70
C ALA A 498 26.94 22.09 3.52
N SER A 499 26.97 20.80 3.22
CA SER A 499 27.87 20.24 2.20
C SER A 499 27.16 19.19 1.33
N THR A 500 27.64 18.98 0.12
CA THR A 500 26.99 18.06 -0.84
C THR A 500 28.00 17.07 -1.41
N LEU A 501 27.68 15.79 -1.32
CA LEU A 501 28.41 14.70 -1.94
C LEU A 501 27.58 14.09 -3.07
N TYR A 502 28.21 13.85 -4.22
CA TYR A 502 27.62 13.17 -5.36
C TYR A 502 28.22 11.78 -5.50
N ILE A 503 27.37 10.79 -5.78
CA ILE A 503 27.77 9.38 -5.93
C ILE A 503 27.16 8.84 -7.22
N LEU A 504 27.97 8.17 -8.03
CA LEU A 504 27.56 7.41 -9.21
C LEU A 504 27.87 5.93 -8.97
N ASN A 505 26.83 5.10 -8.91
CA ASN A 505 26.92 3.65 -8.81
C ASN A 505 26.63 3.01 -10.17
N LEU A 506 27.53 2.15 -10.61
CA LEU A 506 27.42 1.40 -11.86
C LEU A 506 27.53 -0.09 -11.53
N LYS A 507 26.65 -0.92 -12.08
CA LYS A 507 26.84 -2.39 -12.08
C LYS A 507 26.73 -2.94 -13.49
N GLY A 508 27.58 -3.89 -13.82
CA GLY A 508 27.52 -4.70 -15.04
C GLY A 508 27.23 -6.15 -14.69
N TYR A 509 26.10 -6.68 -15.16
CA TYR A 509 25.67 -8.06 -14.88
C TYR A 509 26.29 -9.05 -15.87
N PHE A 510 26.76 -10.19 -15.37
CA PHE A 510 27.16 -11.31 -16.19
C PHE A 510 25.92 -12.06 -16.72
N LYS A 511 26.11 -12.86 -17.78
CA LYS A 511 25.01 -13.34 -18.63
C LYS A 511 23.97 -14.15 -17.84
N ASN A 512 22.72 -13.67 -17.89
CA ASN A 512 21.50 -14.30 -17.37
C ASN A 512 21.41 -14.44 -15.83
N ASP A 513 22.18 -13.67 -15.06
CA ASP A 513 22.01 -13.61 -13.61
C ASP A 513 22.32 -12.22 -13.05
N ASN A 514 21.29 -11.53 -12.55
CA ASN A 514 21.45 -10.22 -11.91
C ASN A 514 22.12 -10.31 -10.51
N ASP A 515 22.48 -11.51 -10.05
CA ASP A 515 23.25 -11.80 -8.83
C ASP A 515 24.71 -12.14 -9.15
N HIS A 516 25.18 -11.94 -10.38
CA HIS A 516 26.59 -12.06 -10.74
C HIS A 516 27.01 -10.77 -11.45
N PHE A 517 27.83 -9.94 -10.81
CA PHE A 517 28.15 -8.62 -11.36
C PHE A 517 29.50 -8.07 -10.92
N VAL A 518 30.01 -7.14 -11.72
CA VAL A 518 31.00 -6.15 -11.26
C VAL A 518 30.28 -4.86 -10.92
N TRP A 519 30.77 -4.13 -9.91
CA TRP A 519 30.27 -2.80 -9.60
C TRP A 519 31.40 -1.79 -9.46
N VAL A 520 31.10 -0.56 -9.84
CA VAL A 520 31.97 0.61 -9.68
C VAL A 520 31.16 1.68 -8.98
N THR A 521 31.70 2.25 -7.92
CA THR A 521 31.13 3.43 -7.26
C THR A 521 32.13 4.56 -7.33
N LEU A 522 31.70 5.71 -7.85
CA LEU A 522 32.48 6.94 -7.93
C LEU A 522 31.83 7.99 -7.05
N GLY A 523 32.60 8.63 -6.18
CA GLY A 523 32.13 9.70 -5.31
C GLY A 523 32.98 10.96 -5.47
N THR A 524 32.35 12.12 -5.47
CA THR A 524 33.05 13.42 -5.44
C THR A 524 32.17 14.50 -4.83
N GLY A 525 32.79 15.44 -4.14
CA GLY A 525 32.11 16.60 -3.56
C GLY A 525 32.67 16.98 -2.20
N LYS A 526 31.80 17.48 -1.34
CA LYS A 526 32.12 17.84 0.04
C LYS A 526 31.21 17.11 1.02
N SER A 527 31.77 16.70 2.15
CA SER A 527 31.02 16.08 3.25
C SER A 527 31.61 16.51 4.60
N PRO A 528 30.90 16.30 5.72
CA PRO A 528 31.54 16.26 7.02
C PRO A 528 32.63 15.17 7.06
N ASP A 529 33.57 15.25 8.01
CA ASP A 529 34.47 14.12 8.30
C ASP A 529 33.70 13.03 9.05
N LEU A 530 33.04 12.14 8.31
CA LEU A 530 32.29 11.01 8.86
C LEU A 530 33.19 9.93 9.48
N ASN A 531 34.51 10.02 9.32
CA ASN A 531 35.44 9.14 10.00
C ASN A 531 35.76 9.59 11.43
N ASP A 532 35.40 10.83 11.79
CA ASP A 532 35.52 11.40 13.12
C ASP A 532 34.26 12.18 13.50
N LEU A 533 33.30 11.47 14.11
CA LEU A 533 31.96 11.99 14.40
C LEU A 533 31.97 13.22 15.32
N LEU A 534 33.04 13.45 16.09
CA LEU A 534 33.15 14.63 16.94
C LEU A 534 33.41 15.93 16.16
N THR A 535 33.67 15.83 14.86
CA THR A 535 34.03 16.95 14.00
C THR A 535 32.97 17.31 12.95
N VAL A 536 31.85 16.58 12.92
CA VAL A 536 30.87 16.66 11.83
C VAL A 536 30.22 18.04 11.69
N ASP A 537 30.21 18.83 12.76
CA ASP A 537 29.57 20.15 12.72
C ASP A 537 30.44 21.27 12.24
N PHE A 538 31.76 21.08 12.13
CA PHE A 538 32.66 22.20 11.84
C PHE A 538 33.77 21.85 10.87
N ILE A 539 33.99 20.57 10.56
CA ILE A 539 34.94 20.16 9.52
C ILE A 539 34.17 19.66 8.30
N VAL A 540 34.25 20.43 7.21
CA VAL A 540 33.82 20.01 5.87
C VAL A 540 35.06 19.69 5.04
N ILE A 541 35.15 18.45 4.56
CA ILE A 541 36.25 17.95 3.73
C ILE A 541 35.84 17.89 2.26
N LYS A 542 36.78 18.09 1.34
CA LYS A 542 36.63 17.61 -0.04
C LYS A 542 36.85 16.10 -0.03
N ASN A 543 35.93 15.35 -0.61
CA ASN A 543 35.91 13.90 -0.52
C ASN A 543 35.70 13.29 -1.92
N ASP A 544 36.73 12.62 -2.43
CA ASP A 544 36.74 11.94 -3.72
C ASP A 544 37.05 10.46 -3.49
N PHE A 545 36.28 9.54 -4.08
CA PHE A 545 36.52 8.10 -3.90
C PHE A 545 36.11 7.26 -5.10
N ILE A 546 36.73 6.09 -5.19
CA ILE A 546 36.40 5.02 -6.11
C ILE A 546 36.37 3.69 -5.37
N TYR A 547 35.31 2.91 -5.62
CA TYR A 547 35.20 1.52 -5.22
C TYR A 547 35.04 0.66 -6.46
N LEU A 548 35.80 -0.42 -6.56
CA LEU A 548 35.64 -1.45 -7.57
C LEU A 548 35.40 -2.78 -6.85
N GLY A 549 34.36 -3.49 -7.26
CA GLY A 549 34.09 -4.80 -6.70
C GLY A 549 33.50 -5.80 -7.68
N TYR A 550 33.58 -7.05 -7.26
CA TYR A 550 33.09 -8.23 -7.96
C TYR A 550 32.28 -9.09 -7.01
N HIS A 551 31.02 -9.31 -7.37
CA HIS A 551 30.07 -10.12 -6.65
C HIS A 551 29.78 -11.37 -7.48
N PHE A 552 30.04 -12.55 -6.92
CA PHE A 552 29.85 -13.80 -7.64
C PHE A 552 29.16 -14.87 -6.77
N PRO A 553 28.07 -15.46 -7.27
CA PRO A 553 27.37 -16.54 -6.59
C PRO A 553 28.03 -17.88 -6.91
N VAL A 554 27.95 -18.80 -5.95
CA VAL A 554 28.35 -20.21 -6.08
C VAL A 554 27.24 -21.10 -5.51
N LEU A 555 27.37 -22.42 -5.68
CA LEU A 555 26.42 -23.40 -5.15
C LEU A 555 24.95 -23.08 -5.53
N ASN A 556 24.72 -22.73 -6.81
CA ASN A 556 23.41 -22.32 -7.34
C ASN A 556 22.79 -21.14 -6.57
N ASN A 557 23.58 -20.08 -6.36
CA ASN A 557 23.20 -18.85 -5.66
C ASN A 557 22.86 -19.04 -4.17
N LYS A 558 23.16 -20.20 -3.57
CA LYS A 558 23.02 -20.38 -2.12
C LYS A 558 24.11 -19.71 -1.32
N VAL A 559 25.28 -19.49 -1.92
CA VAL A 559 26.38 -18.74 -1.31
C VAL A 559 26.86 -17.73 -2.33
N ALA A 560 27.25 -16.54 -1.90
CA ALA A 560 27.90 -15.55 -2.75
C ALA A 560 29.05 -14.87 -2.03
N PHE A 561 30.00 -14.40 -2.82
CA PHE A 561 31.18 -13.69 -2.34
C PHE A 561 31.22 -12.27 -2.90
N ASN A 562 31.73 -11.35 -2.10
CA ASN A 562 32.04 -9.98 -2.49
C ASN A 562 33.54 -9.79 -2.32
N ILE A 563 34.23 -9.36 -3.37
CA ILE A 563 35.63 -8.95 -3.28
C ILE A 563 35.79 -7.61 -3.97
N GLY A 564 36.62 -6.73 -3.43
CA GLY A 564 36.82 -5.42 -4.02
C GLY A 564 38.01 -4.67 -3.45
N GLY A 565 38.34 -3.58 -4.11
CA GLY A 565 39.35 -2.63 -3.69
C GLY A 565 38.78 -1.21 -3.72
N ASP A 566 39.32 -0.36 -2.87
CA ASP A 566 38.86 1.01 -2.74
C ASP A 566 39.99 2.00 -2.53
N TYR A 567 39.70 3.23 -2.95
CA TYR A 567 40.57 4.37 -2.74
C TYR A 567 39.72 5.61 -2.48
N GLN A 568 40.01 6.31 -1.40
CA GLN A 568 39.36 7.55 -0.99
C GLN A 568 40.41 8.61 -0.65
N SER A 569 40.24 9.81 -1.19
CA SER A 569 41.07 10.98 -0.92
C SER A 569 40.23 12.07 -0.24
N GLN A 570 40.64 12.43 0.97
CA GLN A 570 40.04 13.48 1.78
C GLN A 570 41.00 14.67 1.88
N VAL A 571 40.54 15.87 1.51
CA VAL A 571 41.31 17.12 1.67
C VAL A 571 40.60 18.01 2.68
N PHE A 572 41.29 18.29 3.79
CA PHE A 572 40.80 19.13 4.87
C PHE A 572 40.91 20.62 4.51
N PRO A 573 40.13 21.50 5.17
CA PRO A 573 40.25 22.95 4.99
C PRO A 573 41.69 23.49 5.19
N THR A 574 42.47 22.83 6.05
CA THR A 574 43.90 23.12 6.30
C THR A 574 44.84 22.79 5.14
N GLY A 575 44.37 22.11 4.09
CA GLY A 575 45.21 21.53 3.04
C GLY A 575 45.78 20.16 3.38
N ARG A 576 45.63 19.67 4.62
CA ARG A 576 46.01 18.29 4.98
C ARG A 576 45.26 17.30 4.08
N LYS A 577 45.97 16.31 3.55
CA LYS A 577 45.41 15.20 2.79
C LYS A 577 45.40 13.94 3.65
N ARG A 578 44.30 13.19 3.63
CA ARG A 578 44.18 11.83 4.15
C ARG A 578 43.73 10.93 3.02
N GLU A 579 44.47 9.86 2.76
CA GLU A 579 44.09 8.84 1.80
C GLU A 579 43.74 7.57 2.56
N LEU A 580 42.66 6.91 2.15
CA LEU A 580 42.27 5.58 2.60
C LEU A 580 42.39 4.67 1.39
N MET A 581 43.14 3.58 1.52
CA MET A 581 43.28 2.59 0.47
C MET A 581 43.09 1.21 1.08
N GLY A 582 42.13 0.47 0.55
CA GLY A 582 41.65 -0.72 1.20
C GLY A 582 41.07 -1.76 0.26
N GLY A 583 40.51 -2.77 0.91
CA GLY A 583 39.83 -3.85 0.24
C GLY A 583 38.63 -4.35 1.04
N ILE A 584 37.69 -4.91 0.30
CA ILE A 584 36.45 -5.46 0.83
C ILE A 584 36.46 -6.96 0.57
N PHE A 585 36.11 -7.73 1.59
CA PHE A 585 35.79 -9.15 1.47
C PHE A 585 34.44 -9.42 2.14
N GLY A 586 33.58 -10.17 1.47
CA GLY A 586 32.31 -10.59 2.04
C GLY A 586 31.89 -11.97 1.59
N ILE A 587 31.11 -12.61 2.45
CA ILE A 587 30.47 -13.90 2.19
C ILE A 587 29.02 -13.81 2.67
N GLN A 588 28.09 -14.37 1.90
CA GLN A 588 26.69 -14.48 2.28
C GLN A 588 26.14 -15.85 1.92
N ALA A 589 25.22 -16.36 2.74
CA ALA A 589 24.54 -17.64 2.56
C ALA A 589 23.02 -17.45 2.61
N ARG A 590 22.30 -18.17 1.75
CA ARG A 590 20.84 -18.04 1.53
C ARG A 590 20.14 -19.37 1.75
N PHE A 591 19.01 -19.37 2.46
CA PHE A 591 18.29 -20.59 2.87
C PHE A 591 16.78 -20.43 3.05
#